data_AF-A0A1E1EYQ8-F1
#
_entry.id   AF-A0A1E1EYQ8-F1
#
_cell.length_a   1.000
_cell.length_b   1.000
_cell.length_c   1.000
_cell.angle_alpha   90.00
_cell.angle_beta   90.00
_cell.angle_gamma   90.00
#
_symmetry.space_group_name_H-M   'P 1'
#
loop_
_entity.id
_entity.type
_entity.pdbx_description
1 polymer ?
#
loop_
_entity_poly.entity_id
_entity_poly.type
_entity_poly.pdbx_seq_one_letter_code
_entity_poly.pdbx_strand_id
1 'polypeptide(L)'
;MKTHAMASGLRVTLSKTELQALLALARYGAEQIAAAHHSYIVPKRQEALAADVIKGLEQGLSSVRWKQAEAKARRDAPKREAERRAAREHHAQIDGYTVWGMLSDWTDLSDDPDRHQWADLLNPLTEAREQAEIRHNVWRIFISKGSAAADDLIVYPGDCTQTADRQEIEVLARRIIAQHRE
;
A
#
# COMPACT_ATOMS: atom_id res chain seq x y z
N MET A 1 6.02 -31.52 -9.55
CA MET A 1 4.62 -31.91 -9.87
C MET A 1 4.16 -32.91 -8.83
N LYS A 2 2.95 -32.76 -8.27
CA LYS A 2 2.34 -33.76 -7.38
C LYS A 2 1.07 -34.30 -8.03
N THR A 3 0.84 -35.60 -7.93
CA THR A 3 -0.32 -36.26 -8.52
C THR A 3 -1.03 -37.08 -7.47
N HIS A 4 -2.35 -36.94 -7.40
CA HIS A 4 -3.21 -37.69 -6.49
C HIS A 4 -4.30 -38.38 -7.31
N ALA A 5 -4.37 -39.71 -7.20
CA ALA A 5 -5.44 -40.48 -7.80
C ALA A 5 -6.76 -40.19 -7.05
N MET A 6 -7.84 -40.05 -7.81
CA MET A 6 -9.20 -39.87 -7.31
C MET A 6 -10.10 -40.96 -7.90
N ALA A 7 -11.28 -41.17 -7.31
CA ALA A 7 -12.21 -42.23 -7.71
C ALA A 7 -12.61 -42.19 -9.21
N SER A 8 -12.57 -41.02 -9.85
CA SER A 8 -12.94 -40.83 -11.26
C SER A 8 -11.91 -40.03 -12.06
N GLY A 9 -10.67 -39.85 -11.55
CA GLY A 9 -9.67 -39.05 -12.27
C GLY A 9 -8.36 -38.83 -11.54
N LEU A 10 -7.54 -37.94 -12.09
CA LEU A 10 -6.23 -37.58 -11.56
C LEU A 10 -6.21 -36.10 -11.20
N ARG A 11 -5.94 -35.77 -9.93
CA ARG A 11 -5.64 -34.39 -9.52
C ARG A 11 -4.14 -34.17 -9.64
N VAL A 12 -3.75 -33.18 -10.45
CA VAL A 12 -2.35 -32.77 -10.61
C VAL A 12 -2.16 -31.39 -9.99
N THR A 13 -1.16 -31.25 -9.13
CA THR A 13 -0.70 -29.96 -8.60
C THR A 13 0.59 -29.58 -9.31
N LEU A 14 0.52 -28.46 -10.01
CA LEU A 14 1.61 -27.91 -10.83
C LEU A 14 2.09 -26.60 -10.22
N SER A 15 3.40 -26.40 -10.26
CA SER A 15 3.99 -25.07 -10.09
C SER A 15 3.70 -24.19 -11.32
N LYS A 16 3.94 -22.89 -11.20
CA LYS A 16 3.76 -21.93 -12.31
C LYS A 16 4.57 -22.33 -13.54
N THR A 17 5.83 -22.73 -13.36
CA THR A 17 6.73 -23.11 -14.46
C THR A 17 6.25 -24.39 -15.14
N GLU A 18 5.84 -25.39 -14.37
CA GLU A 18 5.29 -26.64 -14.90
C GLU A 18 3.99 -26.39 -15.67
N LEU A 19 3.13 -25.49 -15.18
CA LEU A 19 1.89 -25.11 -15.86
C LEU A 19 2.16 -24.37 -17.18
N GLN A 20 3.18 -23.50 -17.22
CA GLN A 20 3.61 -22.83 -18.45
C GLN A 20 4.17 -23.81 -19.48
N ALA A 21 5.00 -24.75 -19.04
CA ALA A 21 5.54 -25.79 -19.90
C ALA A 21 4.44 -26.70 -20.47
N LEU A 22 3.47 -27.09 -19.64
CA LEU A 22 2.32 -27.90 -20.07
C LEU A 22 1.43 -27.15 -21.06
N LEU A 23 1.18 -25.86 -20.83
CA LEU A 23 0.43 -25.02 -21.77
C LEU A 23 1.14 -24.89 -23.12
N ALA A 24 2.46 -24.68 -23.12
CA ALA A 24 3.26 -24.62 -24.34
C ALA A 24 3.20 -25.95 -25.12
N LEU A 25 3.34 -27.07 -24.41
CA LEU A 25 3.24 -28.40 -25.01
C LEU A 25 1.83 -28.67 -25.58
N ALA A 26 0.77 -28.29 -24.86
CA ALA A 26 -0.60 -28.48 -25.30
C ALA A 26 -0.91 -27.66 -26.56
N ARG A 27 -0.46 -26.40 -26.61
CA ARG A 27 -0.61 -25.54 -27.81
C ARG A 27 0.16 -26.10 -29.00
N TYR A 28 1.42 -26.47 -28.80
CA TYR A 28 2.24 -27.09 -29.84
C TYR A 28 1.59 -28.37 -30.37
N GLY A 29 1.11 -29.25 -29.50
CA GLY A 29 0.42 -30.47 -29.90
C GLY A 29 -0.86 -30.21 -30.70
N ALA A 30 -1.66 -29.21 -30.30
CA ALA A 30 -2.87 -28.81 -31.03
C ALA A 30 -2.54 -28.27 -32.43
N GLU A 31 -1.48 -27.45 -32.56
CA GLU A 31 -1.00 -26.93 -33.84
C GLU A 31 -0.53 -28.06 -34.78
N GLN A 32 0.19 -29.05 -34.25
CA GLN A 32 0.65 -30.20 -35.04
C GLN A 32 -0.51 -31.09 -35.52
N ILE A 33 -1.54 -31.28 -34.70
CA ILE A 33 -2.77 -32.00 -35.09
C ILE A 33 -3.46 -31.29 -36.26
N ALA A 34 -3.59 -29.97 -36.20
CA ALA A 34 -4.19 -29.17 -37.26
C ALA A 34 -3.37 -29.19 -38.56
N ALA A 35 -2.04 -29.27 -38.47
CA ALA A 35 -1.13 -29.30 -39.62
C ALA A 35 -0.97 -30.69 -40.26
N ALA A 36 -1.35 -31.77 -39.59
CA ALA A 36 -1.16 -33.14 -40.07
C ALA A 36 -2.07 -33.46 -41.28
N HIS A 37 -1.48 -33.97 -42.37
CA HIS A 37 -2.19 -34.37 -43.60
C HIS A 37 -3.21 -35.51 -43.42
N HIS A 38 -3.27 -36.15 -42.25
CA HIS A 38 -4.20 -37.23 -41.92
C HIS A 38 -5.13 -36.87 -40.75
N SER A 39 -5.42 -35.57 -40.57
CA SER A 39 -6.32 -35.06 -39.53
C SER A 39 -7.71 -35.73 -39.52
N TYR A 40 -8.14 -36.36 -40.61
CA TYR A 40 -9.36 -37.17 -40.68
C TYR A 40 -9.34 -38.44 -39.79
N ILE A 41 -8.16 -38.87 -39.32
CA ILE A 41 -8.00 -39.99 -38.38
C ILE A 41 -8.20 -39.53 -36.93
N VAL A 42 -8.02 -38.23 -36.65
CA VAL A 42 -8.20 -37.65 -35.32
C VAL A 42 -9.70 -37.46 -35.09
N PRO A 43 -10.30 -38.13 -34.08
CA PRO A 43 -11.71 -37.93 -33.78
C PRO A 43 -11.94 -36.46 -33.41
N LYS A 44 -13.00 -35.82 -33.95
CA LYS A 44 -13.40 -34.42 -33.60
C LYS A 44 -13.48 -34.15 -32.09
N ARG A 45 -13.70 -35.19 -31.29
CA ARG A 45 -13.68 -35.16 -29.83
C ARG A 45 -12.30 -34.78 -29.25
N GLN A 46 -11.19 -35.15 -29.90
CA GLN A 46 -9.84 -34.81 -29.47
C GLN A 46 -9.48 -33.34 -29.76
N GLU A 47 -9.98 -32.79 -30.88
CA GLU A 47 -9.82 -31.36 -31.19
C GLU A 47 -10.55 -30.47 -30.17
N ALA A 48 -11.81 -30.80 -29.86
CA ALA A 48 -12.58 -30.11 -28.82
C ALA A 48 -11.92 -30.24 -27.43
N LEU A 49 -11.44 -31.43 -27.08
CA LEU A 49 -10.74 -31.66 -25.81
C LEU A 49 -9.45 -30.85 -25.71
N ALA A 50 -8.69 -30.71 -26.79
CA ALA A 50 -7.46 -29.90 -26.80
C ALA A 50 -7.75 -28.42 -26.50
N ALA A 51 -8.81 -27.86 -27.11
CA ALA A 51 -9.22 -26.48 -26.86
C ALA A 51 -9.64 -26.26 -25.39
N ASP A 52 -10.42 -27.19 -24.82
CA ASP A 52 -10.86 -27.11 -23.42
C ASP A 52 -9.68 -27.24 -22.44
N VAL A 53 -8.73 -28.14 -22.73
CA VAL A 53 -7.52 -28.30 -21.91
C VAL A 53 -6.66 -27.04 -21.97
N ILE A 54 -6.39 -26.48 -23.15
CA ILE A 54 -5.61 -25.25 -23.31
C ILE A 54 -6.25 -24.10 -22.53
N LYS A 55 -7.57 -23.91 -22.70
CA LYS A 55 -8.33 -22.88 -21.98
C LYS A 55 -8.25 -23.06 -20.46
N GLY A 56 -8.40 -24.29 -19.96
CA GLY A 56 -8.27 -24.61 -18.54
C GLY A 56 -6.88 -24.29 -17.99
N LEU A 57 -5.82 -24.60 -18.75
CA LEU A 57 -4.44 -24.29 -18.37
C LEU A 57 -4.16 -22.78 -18.36
N GLU A 58 -4.69 -22.02 -19.32
CA GLU A 58 -4.60 -20.55 -19.36
C GLU A 58 -5.28 -19.90 -18.15
N GLN A 59 -6.50 -20.34 -17.85
CA GLN A 59 -7.24 -19.86 -16.67
C GLN A 59 -6.51 -20.19 -15.37
N GLY A 60 -5.98 -21.42 -15.27
CA GLY A 60 -5.15 -21.84 -14.14
C GLY A 60 -3.90 -20.96 -13.98
N LEU A 61 -3.23 -20.63 -15.08
CA LEU A 61 -2.02 -19.82 -15.06
C LEU A 61 -2.30 -18.38 -14.64
N SER A 62 -3.39 -17.80 -15.16
CA SER A 62 -3.87 -16.47 -14.75
C SER A 62 -4.22 -16.45 -13.26
N SER A 63 -4.90 -17.48 -12.75
CA SER A 63 -5.22 -17.61 -11.33
C SER A 63 -3.98 -17.70 -10.44
N VAL A 64 -2.98 -18.50 -10.83
CA VAL A 64 -1.71 -18.62 -10.08
C VAL A 64 -0.95 -17.29 -10.07
N ARG A 65 -0.89 -16.60 -11.21
CA ARG A 65 -0.24 -15.28 -11.32
C ARG A 65 -0.93 -14.26 -10.42
N TRP A 66 -2.26 -14.22 -10.42
CA TRP A 66 -3.04 -13.35 -9.55
C TRP A 66 -2.74 -13.62 -8.08
N LYS A 67 -2.84 -14.87 -7.63
CA LYS A 67 -2.57 -15.25 -6.23
C LYS A 67 -1.14 -14.91 -5.80
N GLN A 68 -0.16 -15.09 -6.68
CA GLN A 68 1.22 -14.70 -6.41
C GLN A 68 1.38 -13.19 -6.30
N ALA A 69 0.74 -12.43 -7.19
CA ALA A 69 0.77 -10.97 -7.16
C ALA A 69 0.08 -10.43 -5.89
N GLU A 70 -1.05 -11.00 -5.51
CA GLU A 70 -1.78 -10.67 -4.28
C GLU A 70 -0.96 -10.99 -3.03
N ALA A 71 -0.36 -12.19 -2.95
CA ALA A 71 0.51 -12.56 -1.85
C ALA A 71 1.73 -11.63 -1.73
N LYS A 72 2.33 -11.26 -2.87
CA LYS A 72 3.42 -10.28 -2.91
C LYS A 72 2.93 -8.91 -2.43
N ALA A 73 1.79 -8.43 -2.93
CA ALA A 73 1.23 -7.14 -2.54
C ALA A 73 0.94 -7.07 -1.03
N ARG A 74 0.44 -8.16 -0.43
CA ARG A 74 0.23 -8.29 1.02
C ARG A 74 1.55 -8.27 1.79
N ARG A 75 2.56 -9.00 1.32
CA ARG A 75 3.90 -9.00 1.92
C ARG A 75 4.55 -7.62 1.88
N ASP A 76 4.37 -6.90 0.77
CA ASP A 76 4.98 -5.59 0.54
C ASP A 76 4.14 -4.45 1.14
N ALA A 77 2.91 -4.70 1.60
CA ALA A 77 2.04 -3.66 2.16
C ALA A 77 2.61 -3.01 3.43
N PRO A 78 3.09 -3.75 4.45
CA PRO A 78 3.69 -3.15 5.64
C PRO A 78 4.92 -2.30 5.32
N LYS A 79 5.77 -2.75 4.40
CA LYS A 79 6.97 -2.02 3.99
C LYS A 79 6.61 -0.70 3.29
N ARG A 80 5.66 -0.75 2.34
CA ARG A 80 5.17 0.46 1.66
C ARG A 80 4.51 1.45 2.62
N GLU A 81 3.78 0.94 3.63
CA GLU A 81 3.19 1.77 4.66
C GLU A 81 4.25 2.41 5.56
N ALA A 82 5.27 1.64 5.98
CA ALA A 82 6.38 2.16 6.76
C ALA A 82 7.19 3.22 5.98
N GLU A 83 7.44 2.99 4.68
CA GLU A 83 8.10 3.96 3.81
C GLU A 83 7.26 5.24 3.63
N ARG A 84 5.94 5.10 3.43
CA ARG A 84 5.02 6.26 3.36
C ARG A 84 5.01 7.03 4.68
N ARG A 85 4.97 6.34 5.81
CA ARG A 85 5.03 6.93 7.14
C ARG A 85 6.35 7.67 7.35
N ALA A 86 7.48 7.03 7.08
CA ALA A 86 8.80 7.63 7.22
C ALA A 86 9.01 8.85 6.31
N ALA A 87 8.38 8.88 5.13
CA ALA A 87 8.42 10.06 4.26
C ALA A 87 7.61 11.24 4.83
N ARG A 88 6.55 10.95 5.59
CA ARG A 88 5.64 11.96 6.17
C ARG A 88 6.00 12.38 7.58
N GLU A 89 6.81 11.60 8.30
CA GLU A 89 7.15 11.88 9.69
C GLU A 89 8.54 12.50 9.82
N HIS A 90 8.67 13.44 10.75
CA HIS A 90 9.94 14.03 11.13
C HIS A 90 10.06 14.06 12.65
N HIS A 91 11.23 13.68 13.18
CA HIS A 91 11.50 13.70 14.60
C HIS A 91 12.79 14.47 14.86
N ALA A 92 12.74 15.40 15.82
CA ALA A 92 13.89 16.20 16.24
C ALA A 92 13.85 16.45 17.75
N GLN A 93 15.02 16.72 18.33
CA GLN A 93 15.13 17.32 19.65
C GLN A 93 15.63 18.75 19.51
N ILE A 94 14.91 19.70 20.08
CA ILE A 94 15.22 21.13 20.01
C ILE A 94 15.15 21.71 21.42
N ASP A 95 16.27 22.24 21.93
CA ASP A 95 16.36 22.91 23.24
C ASP A 95 15.83 22.08 24.43
N GLY A 96 15.97 20.76 24.35
CA GLY A 96 15.48 19.80 25.36
C GLY A 96 14.00 19.41 25.22
N TYR A 97 13.35 19.82 24.13
CA TYR A 97 11.99 19.46 23.76
C TYR A 97 12.00 18.38 22.67
N THR A 98 11.04 17.47 22.74
CA THR A 98 10.76 16.53 21.66
C THR A 98 9.84 17.20 20.66
N VAL A 99 10.25 17.24 19.40
CA VAL A 99 9.48 17.80 18.30
C VAL A 99 9.19 16.70 17.29
N TRP A 100 7.90 16.51 17.01
CA TRP A 100 7.42 15.58 16.00
C TRP A 100 6.65 16.34 14.94
N GLY A 101 6.88 16.03 13.67
CA GLY A 101 6.22 16.66 12.53
C GLY A 101 5.54 15.63 11.65
N MET A 102 4.36 15.96 11.14
CA MET A 102 3.66 15.20 10.11
C MET A 102 3.38 16.08 8.88
N LEU A 103 3.87 15.65 7.72
CA LEU A 103 3.62 16.28 6.42
C LEU A 103 2.25 15.83 5.87
N SER A 104 1.36 16.78 5.65
CA SER A 104 0.03 16.50 5.06
C SER A 104 -0.64 17.77 4.54
N ASP A 105 -1.87 17.59 4.09
CA ASP A 105 -2.85 18.65 3.98
C ASP A 105 -3.62 18.74 5.30
N TRP A 106 -3.72 19.95 5.84
CA TRP A 106 -4.32 20.20 7.15
C TRP A 106 -5.47 21.19 7.03
N THR A 107 -6.54 20.95 7.76
CA THR A 107 -7.69 21.85 7.88
C THR A 107 -7.82 22.33 9.31
N ASP A 108 -8.10 23.60 9.52
CA ASP A 108 -8.42 24.13 10.84
C ASP A 108 -9.90 23.88 11.15
N LEU A 109 -10.16 23.18 12.26
CA LEU A 109 -11.50 22.91 12.74
C LEU A 109 -11.99 23.96 13.74
N SER A 110 -11.14 24.88 14.22
CA SER A 110 -11.52 25.82 15.28
C SER A 110 -12.46 26.92 14.82
N ASP A 111 -13.50 27.19 15.60
CA ASP A 111 -14.38 28.37 15.43
C ASP A 111 -13.77 29.65 16.00
N ASP A 112 -12.73 29.52 16.83
CA ASP A 112 -12.08 30.62 17.52
C ASP A 112 -10.90 31.13 16.66
N PRO A 113 -10.91 32.38 16.19
CA PRO A 113 -9.83 32.91 15.35
C PRO A 113 -8.47 32.98 16.07
N ASP A 114 -8.46 32.96 17.40
CA ASP A 114 -7.24 33.00 18.20
C ASP A 114 -6.69 31.59 18.51
N ARG A 115 -7.35 30.53 18.01
CA ARG A 115 -6.95 29.13 18.23
C ARG A 115 -6.96 28.35 16.93
N HIS A 116 -6.00 27.45 16.80
CA HIS A 116 -5.97 26.51 15.68
C HIS A 116 -6.11 25.08 16.15
N GLN A 117 -7.06 24.36 15.56
CA GLN A 117 -7.32 22.93 15.75
C GLN A 117 -7.14 22.20 14.44
N TRP A 118 -5.88 22.00 14.07
CA TRP A 118 -5.50 21.35 12.83
C TRP A 118 -5.83 19.86 12.82
N ALA A 119 -6.52 19.42 11.78
CA ALA A 119 -6.84 18.03 11.49
C ALA A 119 -6.27 17.58 10.14
N ASP A 120 -5.83 16.33 10.06
CA ASP A 120 -5.20 15.75 8.87
C ASP A 120 -6.28 15.39 7.83
N LEU A 121 -6.25 16.01 6.66
CA LEU A 121 -7.18 15.72 5.56
C LEU A 121 -6.91 14.37 4.88
N LEU A 122 -5.77 13.71 5.17
CA LEU A 122 -5.55 12.32 4.74
C LEU A 122 -6.42 11.33 5.53
N ASN A 123 -6.92 11.73 6.71
CA ASN A 123 -7.87 10.91 7.45
C ASN A 123 -9.24 10.96 6.76
N PRO A 124 -9.78 9.82 6.28
CA PRO A 124 -11.06 9.82 5.55
C PRO A 124 -12.26 10.21 6.42
N LEU A 125 -12.10 10.28 7.74
CA LEU A 125 -13.13 10.73 8.68
C LEU A 125 -13.06 12.24 8.95
N THR A 126 -12.06 12.94 8.43
CA THR A 126 -11.90 14.37 8.62
C THR A 126 -12.62 15.12 7.51
N GLU A 127 -13.68 15.84 7.87
CA GLU A 127 -14.37 16.76 6.98
C GLU A 127 -13.95 18.20 7.32
N ALA A 128 -13.47 18.93 6.30
CA ALA A 128 -13.22 20.35 6.45
C ALA A 128 -14.54 21.10 6.64
N ARG A 129 -14.51 22.15 7.45
CA ARG A 129 -15.63 23.07 7.54
C ARG A 129 -15.72 23.91 6.27
N GLU A 130 -16.92 24.43 5.97
CA GLU A 130 -17.17 25.21 4.75
C GLU A 130 -16.24 26.44 4.60
N GLN A 131 -15.84 27.05 5.71
CA GLN A 131 -14.94 28.22 5.75
C GLN A 131 -13.68 27.96 6.58
N ALA A 132 -13.19 26.72 6.60
CA ALA A 132 -11.94 26.39 7.27
C ALA A 132 -10.71 26.94 6.52
N GLU A 133 -9.69 27.34 7.27
CA GLU A 133 -8.34 27.49 6.71
C GLU A 133 -7.82 26.10 6.31
N ILE A 134 -7.35 25.96 5.07
CA ILE A 134 -6.72 24.74 4.58
C ILE A 134 -5.28 25.06 4.17
N ARG A 135 -4.33 24.29 4.71
CA ARG A 135 -2.93 24.34 4.31
C ARG A 135 -2.53 23.05 3.63
N HIS A 136 -2.09 23.17 2.39
CA HIS A 136 -1.68 22.03 1.58
C HIS A 136 -0.19 21.77 1.69
N ASN A 137 0.17 20.50 1.83
CA ASN A 137 1.54 20.00 1.81
C ASN A 137 2.46 20.77 2.79
N VAL A 138 2.04 20.85 4.05
CA VAL A 138 2.78 21.50 5.15
C VAL A 138 3.02 20.53 6.30
N TRP A 139 4.00 20.86 7.15
CA TRP A 139 4.28 20.12 8.37
C TRP A 139 3.42 20.63 9.51
N ARG A 140 2.60 19.76 10.10
CA ARG A 140 2.03 19.98 11.43
C ARG A 140 3.03 19.51 12.47
N ILE A 141 3.43 20.39 13.38
CA ILE A 141 4.38 20.02 14.44
C ILE A 141 3.68 19.83 15.78
N PHE A 142 4.19 18.91 16.58
CA PHE A 142 3.77 18.58 17.93
C PHE A 142 5.00 18.68 18.82
N ILE A 143 4.86 19.36 19.95
CA ILE A 143 5.99 19.67 20.82
C ILE A 143 5.66 19.21 22.22
N SER A 144 6.59 18.50 22.83
CA SER A 144 6.49 18.08 24.23
C SER A 144 7.80 18.20 24.97
N LYS A 145 7.71 18.28 26.30
CA LYS A 145 8.84 18.25 27.24
C LYS A 145 8.56 17.22 28.31
N GLY A 146 9.62 16.60 28.83
CA GLY A 146 9.49 15.52 29.80
C GLY A 146 9.20 14.18 29.12
N SER A 147 8.88 13.18 29.92
CA SER A 147 8.63 11.82 29.46
C SER A 147 7.19 11.44 29.71
N ALA A 148 6.52 10.81 28.74
CA ALA A 148 5.18 10.25 28.98
C ALA A 148 5.16 9.14 30.05
N ALA A 149 6.33 8.57 30.38
CA ALA A 149 6.48 7.57 31.44
C ALA A 149 6.73 8.17 32.82
N ALA A 150 6.88 9.50 32.91
CA ALA A 150 6.97 10.25 34.15
C ALA A 150 5.81 11.26 34.20
N ASP A 151 5.40 11.68 35.41
CA ASP A 151 4.32 12.67 35.57
C ASP A 151 4.78 14.11 35.22
N ASP A 152 5.80 14.26 34.38
CA ASP A 152 6.40 15.53 33.96
C ASP A 152 6.15 15.90 32.49
N LEU A 153 5.31 15.12 31.79
CA LEU A 153 4.97 15.38 30.39
C LEU A 153 4.15 16.66 30.24
N ILE A 154 4.71 17.62 29.50
CA ILE A 154 4.02 18.84 29.07
C ILE A 154 3.90 18.80 27.55
N VAL A 155 2.70 19.00 27.02
CA VAL A 155 2.43 19.11 25.58
C VAL A 155 2.05 20.55 25.25
N TYR A 156 2.72 21.12 24.27
CA TYR A 156 2.46 22.48 23.81
C TYR A 156 1.54 22.47 22.59
N PRO A 157 0.69 23.50 22.42
CA PRO A 157 -0.13 23.63 21.22
C PRO A 157 0.79 23.80 20.01
N GLY A 158 0.79 22.79 19.14
CA GLY A 158 1.54 22.82 17.89
C GLY A 158 0.97 23.82 16.88
N ASP A 159 1.72 24.09 15.80
CA ASP A 159 1.23 24.82 14.63
C ASP A 159 1.65 24.12 13.31
N CYS A 160 1.12 24.57 12.18
CA CYS A 160 1.57 24.18 10.85
C CYS A 160 2.66 25.12 10.33
N THR A 161 3.64 24.58 9.61
CA THR A 161 4.57 25.37 8.79
C THR A 161 3.83 26.05 7.63
N GLN A 162 4.51 26.94 6.90
CA GLN A 162 3.96 27.57 5.70
C GLN A 162 4.23 26.73 4.45
N THR A 163 5.33 25.96 4.44
CA THR A 163 5.70 25.09 3.33
C THR A 163 6.10 23.69 3.77
N ALA A 164 6.42 22.84 2.81
CA ALA A 164 7.00 21.52 3.04
C ALA A 164 8.51 21.57 3.42
N ASP A 165 9.13 22.75 3.51
CA ASP A 165 10.53 22.85 3.92
C ASP A 165 10.70 22.41 5.38
N ARG A 166 11.62 21.45 5.59
CA ARG A 166 11.93 20.92 6.91
C ARG A 166 12.62 21.95 7.80
N GLN A 167 13.31 22.93 7.24
CA GLN A 167 13.96 23.97 8.04
C GLN A 167 12.94 24.83 8.81
N GLU A 168 11.73 24.98 8.29
CA GLU A 168 10.65 25.71 8.97
C GLU A 168 10.21 25.04 10.27
N ILE A 169 10.37 23.70 10.41
CA ILE A 169 10.01 22.97 11.63
C ILE A 169 10.80 23.50 12.83
N GLU A 170 12.12 23.70 12.67
CA GLU A 170 12.97 24.18 13.76
C GLU A 170 12.61 25.61 14.17
N VAL A 171 12.42 26.48 13.17
CA VAL A 171 12.04 27.89 13.38
C VAL A 171 10.70 27.97 14.11
N LEU A 172 9.72 27.20 13.65
CA LEU A 172 8.38 27.16 14.24
C LEU A 172 8.41 26.61 15.67
N ALA A 173 9.13 25.51 15.89
CA ALA A 173 9.24 24.90 17.21
C ALA A 173 9.85 25.86 18.23
N ARG A 174 10.96 26.52 17.89
CA ARG A 174 11.59 27.52 18.77
C ARG A 174 10.64 28.67 19.11
N ARG A 175 9.87 29.16 18.13
CA ARG A 175 8.88 30.22 18.34
C ARG A 175 7.82 29.81 19.36
N ILE A 176 7.24 28.62 19.20
CA ILE A 176 6.20 28.10 20.10
C ILE A 176 6.77 27.86 21.50
N ILE A 177 7.97 27.27 21.60
CA ILE A 177 8.64 27.04 22.88
C ILE A 177 8.90 28.35 23.62
N ALA A 178 9.36 29.39 22.92
CA ALA A 178 9.62 30.70 23.51
C ALA A 178 8.35 31.34 24.08
N GLN A 179 7.21 31.21 23.40
CA GLN A 179 5.92 31.75 23.85
C GLN A 179 5.39 31.11 25.14
N HIS A 180 5.83 29.89 25.46
CA HIS A 180 5.35 29.14 26.64
C HIS A 180 6.43 28.93 27.70
N ARG A 181 7.52 29.72 27.66
CA ARG A 181 8.57 29.74 28.68
C ARG A 181 8.33 30.79 29.79
N GLU A 182 7.28 31.58 29.68
CA GLU A 182 6.78 32.49 30.73
C GLU A 182 5.95 31.74 31.78
#